data_AF-A0A530LQT6-F1
#
_entry.id   AF-A0A530LQT6-F1
#
_cell.length_a   1.000
_cell.length_b   1.000
_cell.length_c   1.000
_cell.angle_alpha   90.00
_cell.angle_beta   90.00
_cell.angle_gamma   90.00
#
_symmetry.space_group_name_H-M   'P 1'
#
loop_
_entity.id
_entity.type
_entity.pdbx_description
1 polymer ?
#
loop_
_entity_poly.entity_id
_entity_poly.type
_entity_poly.pdbx_seq_one_letter_code
_entity_poly.pdbx_strand_id
1 'polypeptide(L)' 'PAQASRIIKLAPDAAPIVLSLNASALYLGVALGAVVGAAVLRYGAPADLGVVAAAFPIIGLGVVLAGHLAARPVAMPAE' A
#
# COMPACT_ATOMS: atom_id res chain seq x y z
N PRO A 1 -7.60 10.14 4.78
CA PRO A 1 -8.23 11.14 3.86
C PRO A 1 -7.48 11.34 2.54
N ALA A 2 -6.18 11.61 2.56
CA ALA A 2 -5.39 11.92 1.36
C ALA A 2 -5.31 10.77 0.33
N GLN A 3 -5.22 9.51 0.76
CA GLN A 3 -5.24 8.37 -0.17
C GLN A 3 -6.59 8.20 -0.88
N ALA A 4 -7.70 8.23 -0.12
CA ALA A 4 -9.04 8.06 -0.68
C ALA A 4 -9.37 9.17 -1.69
N SER A 5 -9.01 10.43 -1.38
CA SER A 5 -9.22 11.54 -2.31
C SER A 5 -8.38 11.40 -3.59
N ARG A 6 -7.15 10.88 -3.50
CA ARG A 6 -6.30 10.60 -4.66
C ARG A 6 -6.86 9.47 -5.52
N ILE A 7 -7.31 8.39 -4.92
CA ILE A 7 -7.88 7.23 -5.65
C ILE A 7 -9.17 7.62 -6.38
N ILE A 8 -10.05 8.39 -5.76
CA ILE A 8 -11.27 8.90 -6.40
C ILE A 8 -10.91 9.84 -7.57
N LYS A 9 -9.90 10.70 -7.43
CA LYS A 9 -9.42 11.55 -8.53
C LYS A 9 -8.87 10.75 -9.71
N LEU A 10 -8.31 9.56 -9.47
CA LEU A 10 -7.77 8.68 -10.52
C LEU A 10 -8.88 7.95 -11.29
N ALA A 11 -10.00 7.61 -10.64
CA ALA A 11 -11.13 6.96 -11.27
C ALA A 11 -12.48 7.46 -10.68
N PRO A 12 -12.93 8.66 -11.08
CA PRO A 12 -14.13 9.27 -10.51
C PRO A 12 -15.39 8.44 -10.78
N ASP A 13 -15.53 7.92 -11.99
CA ASP A 13 -16.72 7.17 -12.44
C ASP A 13 -16.89 5.82 -11.71
N ALA A 14 -15.81 5.32 -11.11
CA ALA A 14 -15.78 4.07 -10.36
C ALA A 14 -15.56 4.29 -8.86
N ALA A 15 -15.82 5.50 -8.33
CA ALA A 15 -15.51 5.89 -6.96
C ALA A 15 -15.91 4.86 -5.88
N PRO A 16 -17.12 4.26 -5.88
CA PRO A 16 -17.49 3.25 -4.90
C PRO A 16 -16.63 1.99 -4.98
N ILE A 17 -16.28 1.55 -6.19
CA ILE A 17 -15.51 0.32 -6.45
C ILE A 17 -14.06 0.51 -6.04
N VAL A 18 -13.44 1.64 -6.40
CA VAL A 18 -12.04 1.89 -6.04
C VAL A 18 -11.86 2.13 -4.53
N LEU A 19 -12.88 2.67 -3.86
CA LEU A 19 -12.87 2.83 -2.41
C LEU A 19 -13.02 1.48 -1.70
N SER A 20 -13.90 0.60 -2.17
CA SER A 20 -14.05 -0.75 -1.62
C SER A 20 -12.77 -1.58 -1.84
N LEU A 21 -12.16 -1.48 -3.03
CA LEU A 21 -10.90 -2.16 -3.32
C LEU A 21 -9.75 -1.65 -2.42
N ASN A 22 -9.67 -0.34 -2.19
CA ASN A 22 -8.71 0.22 -1.25
C ASN A 22 -8.94 -0.30 0.18
N ALA A 23 -10.19 -0.39 0.62
CA ALA A 23 -10.51 -0.97 1.93
C ALA A 23 -10.13 -2.45 2.01
N SER A 24 -10.41 -3.25 0.97
CA SER A 24 -10.00 -4.66 0.90
C SER A 24 -8.49 -4.83 0.97
N ALA A 25 -7.72 -3.99 0.26
CA ALA A 25 -6.26 -4.01 0.33
C ALA A 25 -5.74 -3.69 1.74
N LEU A 26 -6.35 -2.71 2.42
CA LEU A 26 -6.01 -2.39 3.81
C LEU A 26 -6.31 -3.56 4.74
N TYR A 27 -7.50 -4.17 4.65
CA TYR A 27 -7.85 -5.32 5.48
C TYR A 27 -6.96 -6.52 5.22
N LEU A 28 -6.62 -6.79 3.96
CA LEU A 28 -5.66 -7.83 3.60
C LEU A 28 -4.29 -7.56 4.23
N GLY A 29 -3.80 -6.32 4.16
CA GLY A 29 -2.55 -5.91 4.78
C GLY A 29 -2.56 -6.08 6.30
N VAL A 30 -3.65 -5.71 6.97
CA VAL A 30 -3.82 -5.89 8.42
C VAL A 30 -3.83 -7.38 8.79
N ALA A 31 -4.59 -8.21 8.06
CA ALA A 31 -4.66 -9.65 8.30
C ALA A 31 -3.29 -10.32 8.09
N LEU A 32 -2.61 -9.99 7.00
CA LEU A 32 -1.25 -10.47 6.72
C LEU A 32 -0.28 -10.05 7.83
N GLY A 33 -0.33 -8.80 8.26
CA GLY A 33 0.49 -8.28 9.35
C GLY A 33 0.23 -9.01 10.68
N ALA A 34 -1.04 -9.32 10.98
CA ALA A 34 -1.40 -10.10 12.16
C ALA A 34 -0.85 -11.53 12.10
N VAL A 35 -0.96 -12.22 10.96
CA VAL A 35 -0.41 -13.57 10.77
C VAL A 35 1.11 -13.57 10.92
N VAL A 36 1.80 -12.62 10.28
CA VAL A 36 3.26 -12.50 10.36
C VAL A 36 3.70 -12.14 11.78
N GLY A 37 3.04 -11.18 12.43
CA GLY A 37 3.33 -10.79 13.81
C GLY A 37 3.13 -11.94 14.80
N ALA A 38 2.06 -12.72 14.63
CA ALA A 38 1.82 -13.92 15.43
C ALA A 38 2.91 -14.98 15.21
N ALA A 39 3.37 -15.18 13.97
CA ALA A 39 4.47 -16.09 13.67
C ALA A 39 5.79 -15.62 14.32
N VAL A 40 6.11 -14.32 14.27
CA VAL A 40 7.30 -13.76 14.93
C VAL A 40 7.25 -14.00 16.43
N LEU A 41 6.12 -13.72 17.08
CA LEU A 41 5.97 -13.96 18.52
C LEU A 41 5.98 -15.44 18.90
N ARG A 42 5.61 -16.33 17.99
CA ARG A 42 5.64 -17.78 18.21
C ARG A 42 7.05 -18.36 18.15
N TYR A 43 7.93 -17.81 17.32
CA TYR A 43 9.24 -18.39 17.03
C TYR A 43 10.44 -17.50 17.44
N GLY A 44 10.20 -16.27 17.89
CA GLY A 44 11.22 -15.29 18.26
C GLY A 44 10.84 -14.48 19.51
N ALA A 45 11.53 -13.37 19.70
CA ALA A 45 11.30 -12.43 20.80
C ALA A 45 10.42 -11.26 20.34
N PRO A 46 9.70 -10.57 21.27
CA PRO A 46 8.97 -9.35 20.95
C PRO A 46 9.83 -8.26 20.29
N ALA A 47 11.14 -8.23 20.56
CA ALA A 47 12.09 -7.30 19.94
C ALA A 47 12.23 -7.52 18.42
N ASP A 48 12.02 -8.75 17.94
CA ASP A 48 12.16 -9.10 16.51
C ASP A 48 11.03 -8.52 15.66
N LEU A 49 9.89 -8.15 16.27
CA LEU A 49 8.76 -7.55 15.57
C LEU A 49 9.15 -6.28 14.83
N GLY A 50 9.99 -5.43 15.43
CA GLY A 50 10.41 -4.18 14.80
C GLY A 50 11.22 -4.42 13.52
N VAL A 51 12.18 -5.33 13.59
CA VAL A 51 13.06 -5.66 12.46
C VAL A 51 12.27 -6.33 11.33
N VAL A 52 11.40 -7.29 11.65
CA VAL A 52 10.56 -7.96 10.65
C VAL A 52 9.53 -7.00 10.06
N ALA A 53 8.88 -6.18 10.88
CA ALA A 53 7.89 -5.22 10.41
C ALA A 53 8.49 -4.15 9.50
N ALA A 54 9.76 -3.76 9.70
CA ALA A 54 10.43 -2.76 8.88
C ALA A 54 10.57 -3.17 7.40
N ALA A 55 10.57 -4.47 7.09
CA ALA A 55 10.62 -4.94 5.70
C ALA A 55 9.41 -4.48 4.88
N PHE A 56 8.21 -4.45 5.46
CA PHE A 56 6.97 -4.09 4.77
C PHE A 56 6.92 -2.64 4.27
N PRO A 57 7.19 -1.60 5.09
CA PRO A 57 7.25 -0.22 4.61
C PRO A 57 8.43 0.01 3.66
N ILE A 58 9.56 -0.72 3.81
CA ILE A 58 10.66 -0.65 2.83
C ILE A 58 10.20 -1.15 1.45
N ILE A 59 9.52 -2.30 1.42
CA ILE A 59 8.94 -2.84 0.17
C ILE A 59 7.90 -1.87 -0.39
N GLY A 60 7.00 -1.35 0.46
CA GLY A 60 5.98 -0.38 0.05
C GLY A 60 6.59 0.91 -0.52
N LEU A 61 7.65 1.43 0.10
CA LEU A 61 8.40 2.57 -0.43
C LEU A 61 9.04 2.23 -1.77
N GLY A 62 9.63 1.04 -1.92
CA GLY A 62 10.16 0.54 -3.19
C GLY A 62 9.11 0.53 -4.30
N VAL A 63 7.89 0.06 -4.01
CA VAL A 63 6.77 0.08 -4.97
C VAL A 63 6.39 1.51 -5.36
N VAL A 64 6.31 2.43 -4.40
CA VAL A 64 6.01 3.84 -4.67
C VAL A 64 7.08 4.47 -5.57
N LEU A 65 8.36 4.27 -5.23
CA LEU A 65 9.48 4.80 -6.02
C LEU A 65 9.52 4.21 -7.42
N ALA A 66 9.33 2.89 -7.56
CA ALA A 66 9.25 2.24 -8.86
C ALA A 66 8.08 2.77 -9.70
N GLY A 67 6.92 3.01 -9.09
CA GLY A 67 5.77 3.62 -9.76
C GLY A 67 6.05 5.05 -10.25
N HIS A 68 6.79 5.84 -9.47
CA HIS A 68 7.22 7.17 -9.89
C HIS A 68 8.22 7.12 -11.05
N LEU A 69 9.16 6.17 -11.05
CA LEU A 69 10.11 5.99 -12.13
C LEU A 69 9.47 5.46 -13.42
N ALA A 70 8.42 4.64 -13.29
CA ALA A 70 7.70 4.06 -14.43
C ALA A 70 6.67 5.02 -15.04
N ALA A 71 6.26 6.08 -14.33
CA ALA A 71 5.34 7.08 -14.83
C ALA A 71 6.00 7.92 -15.94
N ARG A 72 5.80 7.53 -17.20
CA ARG A 72 6.19 8.34 -18.36
C ARG A 72 5.40 9.66 -18.35
N PRO A 73 6.03 10.82 -18.62
CA PRO A 73 5.29 12.05 -18.82
C PRO A 73 4.34 11.85 -20.01
N VAL A 74 3.04 11.91 -19.75
CA VAL A 74 2.03 12.01 -20.80
C VAL A 74 2.26 13.36 -21.45
N ALA A 75 2.69 13.36 -22.71
CA ALA A 75 2.78 14.58 -23.50
C ALA A 75 1.37 15.16 -23.62
N MET A 76 1.12 16.26 -22.90
CA MET A 76 -0.13 17.00 -23.04
C MET A 76 -0.13 17.64 -24.44
N PRO A 77 -1.13 17.37 -25.30
CA PRO A 77 -1.24 18.07 -26.56
C PRO A 77 -1.43 19.56 -26.27
N ALA A 78 -0.60 20.40 -26.90
CA ALA A 78 -0.74 21.84 -26.85
C ALA A 78 -1.98 22.22 -27.66
N GLU A 79 -3.06 22.59 -26.98
CA GLU A 79 -4.18 23.33 -27.56
C GLU A 79 -3.99 24.83 -27.32
#